data_AF-A0A5E5QJJ0-F1
#
_entry.id   AF-A0A5E5QJJ0-F1
#
_cell.length_a   1.000
_cell.length_b   1.000
_cell.length_c   1.000
_cell.angle_alpha   90.00
_cell.angle_beta   90.00
_cell.angle_gamma   90.00
#
_symmetry.space_group_name_H-M   'P 1'
#
loop_
_entity.id
_entity.type
_entity.pdbx_description
1 polymer ?
#
loop_
_entity_poly.entity_id
_entity_poly.type
_entity_poly.pdbx_seq_one_letter_code
_entity_poly.pdbx_strand_id
1 'polypeptide(L)'
;SDEWGNSNIDIQKKSIDESANIIKTPISVKHASKKAHLSSHQNFFNALEEEARLDITKENLWLKKDSFFPEIIIFCPEIEQQIKTIDKTIFTVAISILRDIERNQKKITDFNCSPESQTVSQKPKLKRRRMFTVDGERKFFTNHIKSLPSKYRMYFFEKENKIYIGYIGKHLPLQ
;
A
#
# COMPACT_ATOMS: atom_id res chain seq x y z
N SER A 1 1.51 -2.74 35.34
CA SER A 1 0.23 -2.99 34.66
C SER A 1 0.26 -4.39 34.11
N ASP A 2 -0.77 -5.20 34.43
CA ASP A 2 -0.90 -6.60 34.01
C ASP A 2 -1.15 -6.76 32.50
N GLU A 3 -1.52 -5.69 31.80
CA GLU A 3 -1.84 -5.66 30.37
C GLU A 3 -0.64 -6.11 29.51
N TRP A 4 0.58 -5.77 29.93
CA TRP A 4 1.82 -6.19 29.28
C TRP A 4 2.07 -7.70 29.42
N GLY A 5 1.34 -8.39 30.29
CA GLY A 5 1.40 -9.85 30.45
C GLY A 5 0.63 -10.62 29.38
N ASN A 6 -0.17 -9.94 28.55
CA ASN A 6 -0.96 -10.53 27.49
C ASN A 6 -0.22 -10.49 26.15
N SER A 7 -0.43 -11.52 25.32
CA SER A 7 0.06 -11.57 23.94
C SER A 7 -0.68 -10.61 23.01
N ASN A 8 -1.79 -10.02 23.46
CA ASN A 8 -2.59 -9.07 22.72
C ASN A 8 -2.93 -7.88 23.62
N ILE A 9 -2.96 -6.69 23.04
CA ILE A 9 -3.39 -5.47 23.72
C ILE A 9 -4.54 -4.87 22.92
N ASP A 10 -5.67 -4.66 23.58
CA ASP A 10 -6.82 -4.00 22.97
C ASP A 10 -6.67 -2.48 23.12
N ILE A 11 -6.72 -1.77 21.99
CA ILE A 11 -6.58 -0.32 21.93
C ILE A 11 -7.72 0.31 21.12
N GLN A 12 -7.90 1.61 21.28
CA GLN A 12 -8.90 2.39 20.53
C GLN A 12 -8.23 3.10 19.34
N LYS A 13 -8.47 2.62 18.12
CA LYS A 13 -8.09 3.32 16.88
C LYS A 13 -9.01 4.52 16.69
N LYS A 14 -8.44 5.71 16.50
CA LYS A 14 -9.17 6.93 16.14
C LYS A 14 -8.93 7.24 14.66
N SER A 15 -10.02 7.43 13.92
CA SER A 15 -10.02 7.77 12.49
C SER A 15 -10.92 8.99 12.28
N ILE A 16 -10.74 9.72 11.18
CA ILE A 16 -11.61 10.85 10.80
C ILE A 16 -12.41 10.42 9.57
N ASP A 17 -13.73 10.61 9.59
CA ASP A 17 -14.60 10.33 8.44
C ASP A 17 -14.69 11.52 7.46
N GLU A 18 -15.45 11.35 6.37
CA GLU A 18 -15.65 12.38 5.35
C GLU A 18 -16.32 13.65 5.90
N SER A 19 -17.05 13.54 7.02
CA SER A 19 -17.71 14.65 7.72
C SER A 19 -16.86 15.24 8.85
N ALA A 20 -15.57 14.90 8.90
CA ALA A 20 -14.62 15.31 9.93
C ALA A 20 -14.96 14.82 11.36
N ASN A 21 -15.79 13.78 11.51
CA ASN A 21 -16.07 13.20 12.81
C ASN A 21 -14.98 12.20 13.22
N ILE A 22 -14.68 12.14 14.52
CA ILE A 22 -13.77 11.14 15.08
C ILE A 22 -14.51 9.82 15.27
N ILE A 23 -14.20 8.84 14.44
CA ILE A 23 -14.61 7.44 14.62
C ILE A 23 -13.63 6.75 15.57
N LYS A 24 -14.16 6.07 16.60
CA LYS A 24 -13.39 5.21 17.50
C LYS A 24 -13.71 3.75 17.20
N THR A 25 -12.69 2.94 16.94
CA THR A 25 -12.84 1.51 16.66
C THR A 25 -11.92 0.72 17.59
N PRO A 26 -12.45 -0.21 18.41
CA PRO A 26 -11.61 -1.10 19.18
C PRO A 26 -10.84 -2.03 18.23
N ILE A 27 -9.53 -2.15 18.45
CA ILE A 27 -8.67 -3.07 17.70
C ILE A 27 -7.78 -3.85 18.67
N SER A 28 -7.55 -5.13 18.37
CA SER A 28 -6.62 -5.96 19.13
C SER A 28 -5.27 -6.03 18.41
N VAL A 29 -4.20 -5.62 19.09
CA VAL A 29 -2.84 -5.56 18.52
C VAL A 29 -1.99 -6.67 19.11
N LYS A 30 -1.27 -7.41 18.24
CA LYS A 30 -0.30 -8.42 18.68
C LYS A 30 0.83 -7.76 19.46
N HIS A 31 1.16 -8.34 20.60
CA HIS A 31 2.12 -7.82 21.55
C HIS A 31 3.06 -8.93 22.04
N ALA A 32 4.35 -8.61 22.22
CA ALA A 32 5.38 -9.59 22.56
C ALA A 32 6.42 -9.02 23.56
N SER A 33 6.03 -8.88 24.83
CA SER A 33 6.93 -8.53 25.94
C SER A 33 7.57 -9.74 26.63
N LYS A 34 6.99 -10.94 26.47
CA LYS A 34 7.46 -12.19 27.08
C LYS A 34 7.75 -13.22 26.00
N LYS A 35 8.72 -14.11 26.24
CA LYS A 35 9.09 -15.19 25.31
C LYS A 35 7.88 -16.07 24.91
N ALA A 36 6.98 -16.36 25.85
CA ALA A 36 5.77 -17.15 25.59
C ALA A 36 4.84 -16.51 24.55
N HIS A 37 4.86 -15.17 24.39
CA HIS A 37 4.04 -14.48 23.39
C HIS A 37 4.51 -14.78 21.96
N LEU A 38 5.79 -15.11 21.76
CA LEU A 38 6.28 -15.50 20.44
C LEU A 38 5.59 -16.77 19.96
N SER A 39 5.47 -17.76 20.85
CA SER A 39 4.77 -19.01 20.58
C SER A 39 3.28 -18.79 20.33
N SER A 40 2.61 -17.89 21.07
CA SER A 40 1.20 -17.56 20.78
C SER A 40 1.00 -16.89 19.42
N HIS A 41 2.04 -16.26 18.86
CA HIS A 41 2.03 -15.61 17.55
C HIS A 41 2.72 -16.44 16.47
N GLN A 42 2.94 -17.75 16.66
CA GLN A 42 3.68 -18.56 15.70
C GLN A 42 3.10 -18.51 14.29
N ASN A 43 1.77 -18.51 14.16
CA ASN A 43 1.10 -18.39 12.86
C ASN A 43 1.45 -17.09 12.12
N PHE A 44 1.63 -15.99 12.87
CA PHE A 44 2.07 -14.71 12.29
C PHE A 44 3.50 -14.79 11.78
N PHE A 45 4.41 -15.41 12.55
CA PHE A 45 5.81 -15.58 12.12
C PHE A 45 5.95 -16.56 10.96
N ASN A 46 5.20 -17.66 10.96
CA ASN A 46 5.18 -18.61 9.84
C ASN A 46 4.70 -17.92 8.56
N ALA A 47 3.63 -17.11 8.65
CA ALA A 47 3.18 -16.31 7.52
C ALA A 47 4.29 -15.35 7.05
N LEU A 48 4.96 -14.64 7.96
CA LEU A 48 6.07 -13.75 7.63
C LEU A 48 7.25 -14.49 6.97
N GLU A 49 7.53 -15.74 7.36
CA GLU A 49 8.58 -16.55 6.77
C GLU A 49 8.23 -17.00 5.35
N GLU A 50 7.01 -17.51 5.14
CA GLU A 50 6.51 -17.85 3.80
C GLU A 50 6.52 -16.63 2.87
N GLU A 51 6.27 -15.45 3.41
CA GLU A 51 6.38 -14.20 2.68
C GLU A 51 7.82 -13.89 2.26
N ALA A 52 8.79 -14.08 3.16
CA ALA A 52 10.19 -13.92 2.82
C ALA A 52 10.61 -14.93 1.73
N ARG A 53 10.01 -16.12 1.70
CA ARG A 53 10.27 -17.16 0.69
C ARG A 53 9.76 -16.83 -0.71
N LEU A 54 8.74 -15.97 -0.84
CA LEU A 54 8.27 -15.50 -2.17
C LEU A 54 9.36 -14.74 -2.94
N ASP A 55 10.37 -14.22 -2.23
CA ASP A 55 11.55 -13.54 -2.77
C ASP A 55 11.20 -12.56 -3.91
N ILE A 56 10.23 -11.68 -3.67
CA ILE A 56 9.81 -10.69 -4.66
C ILE A 56 10.95 -9.68 -4.83
N THR A 57 11.52 -9.65 -6.02
CA THR A 57 12.63 -8.79 -6.43
C THR A 57 12.22 -7.89 -7.58
N LYS A 58 13.03 -6.87 -7.88
CA LYS A 58 12.75 -5.97 -9.02
C LYS A 58 12.82 -6.72 -10.35
N GLU A 59 13.64 -7.75 -10.39
CA GLU A 59 13.92 -8.59 -11.54
C GLU A 59 12.77 -9.56 -11.83
N ASN A 60 12.13 -10.11 -10.78
CA ASN A 60 11.06 -11.08 -10.96
C ASN A 60 9.64 -10.52 -10.86
N LEU A 61 9.45 -9.35 -10.23
CA LEU A 61 8.12 -8.81 -9.96
C LEU A 61 7.31 -8.68 -11.25
N TRP A 62 7.87 -8.06 -12.29
CA TRP A 62 7.09 -7.79 -13.50
C TRP A 62 6.60 -9.07 -14.20
N LEU A 63 7.46 -10.08 -14.25
CA LEU A 63 7.18 -11.37 -14.88
C LEU A 63 6.18 -12.21 -14.09
N LYS A 64 6.19 -12.07 -12.76
CA LYS A 64 5.39 -12.90 -11.83
C LYS A 64 4.30 -12.12 -11.10
N LYS A 65 4.04 -10.85 -11.46
CA LYS A 65 3.11 -9.96 -10.75
C LYS A 65 1.74 -10.56 -10.54
N ASP A 66 1.22 -11.28 -11.54
CA ASP A 66 -0.12 -11.88 -11.49
C ASP A 66 -0.16 -13.09 -10.55
N SER A 67 0.98 -13.75 -10.31
CA SER A 67 1.12 -14.79 -9.27
C SER A 67 1.35 -14.22 -7.89
N PHE A 68 2.04 -13.07 -7.78
CA PHE A 68 2.29 -12.41 -6.51
C PHE A 68 1.09 -11.60 -6.01
N PHE A 69 0.25 -11.14 -6.93
CA PHE A 69 -0.91 -10.27 -6.72
C PHE A 69 -2.12 -10.74 -7.56
N PRO A 70 -2.69 -11.91 -7.27
CA PRO A 70 -3.76 -12.51 -8.09
C PRO A 70 -5.15 -11.85 -7.94
N GLU A 71 -5.46 -11.21 -6.82
CA GLU A 71 -6.82 -10.90 -6.39
C GLU A 71 -7.16 -9.41 -6.34
N ILE A 72 -6.28 -8.52 -5.89
CA ILE A 72 -6.67 -7.12 -5.62
C ILE A 72 -5.84 -6.14 -6.42
N ILE A 73 -4.52 -6.28 -6.40
CA ILE A 73 -3.59 -5.34 -7.01
C ILE A 73 -3.42 -5.65 -8.50
N ILE A 74 -3.60 -4.63 -9.34
CA ILE A 74 -3.33 -4.70 -10.78
C ILE A 74 -2.27 -3.65 -11.13
N PHE A 75 -1.19 -4.07 -11.77
CA PHE A 75 -0.15 -3.15 -12.23
C PHE A 75 -0.46 -2.60 -13.62
N CYS A 76 -0.55 -1.28 -13.74
CA CYS A 76 -0.67 -0.65 -15.05
C CYS A 76 0.62 -0.86 -15.86
N PRO A 77 0.57 -0.98 -17.20
CA PRO A 77 1.75 -1.18 -18.06
C PRO A 77 2.88 -0.16 -17.83
N GLU A 78 2.55 1.09 -17.51
CA GLU A 78 3.50 2.21 -17.39
C GLU A 78 4.46 2.08 -16.20
N ILE A 79 4.19 1.17 -15.25
CA ILE A 79 4.98 1.00 -14.04
C ILE A 79 6.17 0.05 -14.20
N GLU A 80 6.24 -0.72 -15.28
CA GLU A 80 7.30 -1.72 -15.51
C GLU A 80 8.70 -1.12 -15.33
N GLN A 81 8.97 -0.02 -16.04
CA GLN A 81 10.28 0.62 -16.00
C GLN A 81 10.58 1.21 -14.62
N GLN A 82 9.54 1.65 -13.90
CA GLN A 82 9.68 2.21 -12.56
C GLN A 82 10.08 1.12 -11.58
N ILE A 83 9.44 -0.06 -11.65
CA ILE A 83 9.81 -1.24 -10.84
C ILE A 83 11.30 -1.60 -11.01
N LYS A 84 11.80 -1.59 -12.25
CA LYS A 84 13.20 -1.94 -12.55
C LYS A 84 14.20 -0.91 -12.01
N THR A 85 13.84 0.37 -12.06
CA THR A 85 14.77 1.49 -11.81
C THR A 85 14.66 2.12 -10.42
N ILE A 86 13.57 1.87 -9.71
CA ILE A 86 13.36 2.46 -8.39
C ILE A 86 14.39 1.95 -7.37
N ASP A 87 14.69 2.82 -6.41
CA ASP A 87 15.55 2.50 -5.27
C ASP A 87 15.03 1.26 -4.50
N LYS A 88 15.96 0.41 -4.04
CA LYS A 88 15.64 -0.85 -3.37
C LYS A 88 14.80 -0.65 -2.11
N THR A 89 15.09 0.38 -1.31
CA THR A 89 14.35 0.66 -0.08
C THR A 89 12.92 1.03 -0.40
N ILE A 90 12.73 1.89 -1.40
CA ILE A 90 11.40 2.31 -1.83
C ILE A 90 10.63 1.12 -2.42
N PHE A 91 11.29 0.29 -3.23
CA PHE A 91 10.71 -0.95 -3.74
C PHE A 91 10.21 -1.84 -2.60
N THR A 92 11.06 -2.15 -1.62
CA THR A 92 10.70 -3.01 -0.48
C THR A 92 9.49 -2.47 0.28
N VAL A 93 9.44 -1.16 0.56
CA VAL A 93 8.29 -0.54 1.24
C VAL A 93 7.04 -0.59 0.37
N ALA A 94 7.14 -0.29 -0.93
CA ALA A 94 6.02 -0.35 -1.85
C ALA A 94 5.41 -1.77 -1.91
N ILE A 95 6.25 -2.79 -2.03
CA ILE A 95 5.81 -4.18 -2.08
C ILE A 95 5.19 -4.63 -0.77
N SER A 96 5.73 -4.22 0.38
CA SER A 96 5.10 -4.48 1.67
C SER A 96 3.69 -3.89 1.75
N ILE A 97 3.50 -2.64 1.33
CA ILE A 97 2.17 -2.00 1.29
C ILE A 97 1.20 -2.77 0.39
N LEU A 98 1.62 -3.08 -0.84
CA LEU A 98 0.78 -3.78 -1.81
C LEU A 98 0.39 -5.18 -1.31
N ARG A 99 1.29 -5.88 -0.63
CA ARG A 99 1.03 -7.22 -0.09
C ARG A 99 0.06 -7.20 1.10
N ASP A 100 0.17 -6.20 1.98
CA ASP A 100 -0.79 -6.00 3.07
C ASP A 100 -2.21 -5.81 2.51
N ILE A 101 -2.33 -5.06 1.40
CA ILE A 101 -3.60 -4.83 0.70
C ILE A 101 -4.10 -6.11 0.04
N GLU A 102 -3.25 -6.75 -0.78
CA GLU A 102 -3.55 -7.98 -1.53
C GLU A 102 -4.09 -9.10 -0.63
N ARG A 103 -3.58 -9.21 0.60
CA ARG A 103 -3.97 -10.23 1.58
C ARG A 103 -5.13 -9.82 2.46
N ASN A 104 -5.77 -8.67 2.20
CA ASN A 104 -6.80 -8.08 3.05
C ASN A 104 -6.35 -7.86 4.51
N GLN A 105 -5.03 -7.72 4.76
CA GLN A 105 -4.51 -7.41 6.11
C GLN A 105 -4.74 -5.93 6.45
N LYS A 106 -4.70 -5.06 5.44
CA LYS A 106 -5.02 -3.63 5.55
C LYS A 106 -5.84 -3.20 4.34
N LYS A 107 -6.71 -2.21 4.54
CA LYS A 107 -7.37 -1.51 3.45
C LYS A 107 -6.43 -0.42 2.91
N ILE A 108 -6.61 0.00 1.67
CA ILE A 108 -5.83 1.12 1.13
C ILE A 108 -6.00 2.42 1.95
N THR A 109 -7.16 2.59 2.58
CA THR A 109 -7.49 3.70 3.48
C THR A 109 -6.78 3.63 4.84
N ASP A 110 -6.16 2.51 5.21
CA ASP A 110 -5.32 2.41 6.40
C ASP A 110 -3.94 3.08 6.20
N PHE A 111 -3.58 3.42 4.97
CA PHE A 111 -2.36 4.15 4.64
C PHE A 111 -2.64 5.65 4.51
N ASN A 112 -1.59 6.47 4.60
CA ASN A 112 -1.70 7.92 4.44
C ASN A 112 -1.94 8.28 2.97
N CYS A 113 -3.21 8.30 2.58
CA CYS A 113 -3.67 8.60 1.23
C CYS A 113 -4.17 10.04 1.12
N SER A 114 -4.03 10.64 -0.05
CA SER A 114 -4.75 11.88 -0.38
C SER A 114 -5.05 11.97 -1.87
N PRO A 115 -6.15 12.65 -2.24
CA PRO A 115 -6.38 13.06 -3.61
C PRO A 115 -5.37 14.14 -4.03
N GLU A 116 -5.15 14.26 -5.34
CA GLU A 116 -4.43 15.36 -5.97
C GLU A 116 -5.16 16.69 -5.79
N SER A 117 -4.43 17.79 -5.82
CA SER A 117 -5.03 19.12 -5.76
C SER A 117 -5.84 19.43 -7.02
N GLN A 118 -6.93 20.18 -6.88
CA GLN A 118 -7.79 20.59 -7.99
C GLN A 118 -7.02 21.32 -9.11
N THR A 119 -5.96 22.06 -8.74
CA THR A 119 -5.07 22.80 -9.65
C THR A 119 -4.32 21.92 -10.64
N VAL A 120 -4.06 20.65 -10.31
CA VAL A 120 -3.38 19.70 -11.21
C VAL A 120 -4.30 19.27 -12.36
N SER A 121 -5.60 19.12 -12.10
CA SER A 121 -6.60 18.73 -13.10
C SER A 121 -6.79 19.79 -14.19
N GLN A 122 -6.63 21.07 -13.82
CA GLN A 122 -6.83 22.21 -14.72
C GLN A 122 -5.65 22.45 -15.69
N LYS A 123 -4.48 21.85 -15.44
CA LYS A 123 -3.29 22.00 -16.29
C LYS A 123 -3.07 20.75 -17.15
N PRO A 124 -3.27 20.80 -18.49
CA PRO A 124 -3.19 19.62 -19.35
C PRO A 124 -1.87 18.84 -19.25
N LYS A 125 -0.75 19.55 -19.13
CA LYS A 125 0.58 18.94 -18.97
C LYS A 125 0.72 18.14 -17.67
N LEU A 126 0.15 18.64 -16.56
CA LEU A 126 0.21 17.97 -15.26
C LEU A 126 -0.77 16.79 -15.18
N LYS A 127 -1.96 16.96 -15.74
CA LYS A 127 -2.97 15.91 -15.87
C LYS A 127 -2.42 14.72 -16.65
N ARG A 128 -1.76 14.95 -17.79
CA ARG A 128 -1.18 13.90 -18.64
C ARG A 128 -0.18 12.99 -17.91
N ARG A 129 0.58 13.53 -16.95
CA ARG A 129 1.54 12.77 -16.14
C ARG A 129 0.89 11.79 -15.14
N ARG A 130 -0.42 11.91 -14.94
CA ARG A 130 -1.22 11.09 -14.03
C ARG A 130 -2.31 10.30 -14.77
N MET A 131 -2.18 10.22 -16.10
CA MET A 131 -3.00 9.35 -16.91
C MET A 131 -2.29 7.99 -16.98
N PHE A 132 -2.99 6.91 -16.66
CA PHE A 132 -2.46 5.54 -16.69
C PHE A 132 -3.49 4.61 -17.33
N THR A 133 -3.04 3.45 -17.81
CA THR A 133 -3.92 2.51 -18.51
C THR A 133 -4.64 1.59 -17.52
N VAL A 134 -5.97 1.58 -17.59
CA VAL A 134 -6.88 0.73 -16.81
C VAL A 134 -7.83 0.09 -17.81
N ASP A 135 -7.78 -1.24 -17.93
CA ASP A 135 -8.60 -2.01 -18.88
C ASP A 135 -8.53 -1.51 -20.33
N GLY A 136 -7.33 -1.11 -20.77
CA GLY A 136 -7.10 -0.56 -22.12
C GLY A 136 -7.46 0.92 -22.28
N GLU A 137 -8.05 1.56 -21.27
CA GLU A 137 -8.42 2.97 -21.31
C GLU A 137 -7.50 3.85 -20.45
N ARG A 138 -7.25 5.09 -20.91
CA ARG A 138 -6.48 6.07 -20.14
C ARG A 138 -7.35 6.71 -19.07
N LYS A 139 -7.08 6.43 -17.80
CA LYS A 139 -7.78 7.01 -16.64
C LYS A 139 -6.88 7.97 -15.88
N PHE A 140 -7.48 9.00 -15.30
CA PHE A 140 -6.79 10.00 -14.49
C PHE A 140 -6.73 9.54 -13.04
N PHE A 141 -5.52 9.36 -12.50
CA PHE A 141 -5.30 8.91 -11.14
C PHE A 141 -5.14 10.13 -10.25
N THR A 142 -6.10 10.35 -9.36
CA THR A 142 -6.04 11.42 -8.37
C THR A 142 -5.52 10.95 -7.03
N ASN A 143 -5.69 9.68 -6.68
CA ASN A 143 -5.34 9.22 -5.35
C ASN A 143 -3.90 8.71 -5.31
N HIS A 144 -3.20 9.02 -4.22
CA HIS A 144 -1.85 8.53 -4.02
C HIS A 144 -1.55 8.24 -2.54
N ILE A 145 -0.73 7.21 -2.31
CA ILE A 145 -0.19 6.83 -1.00
C ILE A 145 1.08 7.66 -0.75
N LYS A 146 1.16 8.27 0.45
CA LYS A 146 2.29 9.10 0.91
C LYS A 146 3.19 8.38 1.92
N SER A 147 2.86 7.14 2.27
CA SER A 147 3.60 6.31 3.25
C SER A 147 4.97 5.81 2.75
N LEU A 148 5.42 6.21 1.56
CA LEU A 148 6.75 5.88 1.07
C LEU A 148 7.78 6.94 1.54
N PRO A 149 9.04 6.53 1.86
CA PRO A 149 10.11 7.44 2.27
C PRO A 149 10.42 8.53 1.22
N SER A 150 11.16 9.56 1.63
CA SER A 150 11.81 10.52 0.72
C SER A 150 10.87 11.19 -0.31
N LYS A 151 9.62 11.47 0.09
CA LYS A 151 8.58 12.07 -0.78
C LYS A 151 8.24 11.21 -2.00
N TYR A 152 8.45 9.90 -1.93
CA TYR A 152 7.91 8.98 -2.92
C TYR A 152 6.40 8.86 -2.75
N ARG A 153 5.73 8.54 -3.86
CA ARG A 153 4.29 8.43 -3.98
C ARG A 153 3.97 7.20 -4.80
N MET A 154 2.88 6.54 -4.42
CA MET A 154 2.28 5.47 -5.20
C MET A 154 0.90 5.91 -5.62
N TYR A 155 0.68 6.12 -6.93
CA TYR A 155 -0.61 6.55 -7.47
C TYR A 155 -1.46 5.33 -7.78
N PHE A 156 -2.74 5.42 -7.43
CA PHE A 156 -3.67 4.33 -7.62
C PHE A 156 -5.05 4.78 -8.09
N PHE A 157 -5.81 3.84 -8.61
CA PHE A 157 -7.20 3.98 -9.03
C PHE A 157 -8.00 2.74 -8.60
N GLU A 158 -9.15 2.96 -7.97
CA GLU A 158 -10.02 1.88 -7.48
C GLU A 158 -11.16 1.66 -8.47
N LYS A 159 -11.38 0.40 -8.90
CA LYS A 159 -12.49 0.00 -9.76
C LYS A 159 -12.87 -1.44 -9.46
N GLU A 160 -14.16 -1.71 -9.20
CA GLU A 160 -14.71 -3.07 -9.06
C GLU A 160 -13.91 -3.96 -8.07
N ASN A 161 -13.59 -3.41 -6.89
CA ASN A 161 -12.76 -4.04 -5.85
C ASN A 161 -11.29 -4.32 -6.21
N LYS A 162 -10.84 -3.89 -7.40
CA LYS A 162 -9.44 -3.92 -7.80
C LYS A 162 -8.79 -2.56 -7.57
N ILE A 163 -7.49 -2.60 -7.30
CA ILE A 163 -6.66 -1.41 -7.12
C ILE A 163 -5.58 -1.41 -8.19
N TYR A 164 -5.72 -0.48 -9.13
CA TYR A 164 -4.77 -0.29 -10.22
C TYR A 164 -3.63 0.61 -9.75
N ILE A 165 -2.39 0.19 -9.95
CA ILE A 165 -1.18 0.93 -9.58
C ILE A 165 -0.54 1.52 -10.84
N GLY A 166 -0.66 2.84 -10.99
CA GLY A 166 -0.21 3.56 -12.18
C GLY A 166 1.24 4.06 -12.07
N TYR A 167 1.70 4.36 -10.85
CA TYR A 167 3.00 4.95 -10.63
C TYR A 167 3.55 4.64 -9.24
N ILE A 168 4.85 4.34 -9.15
CA ILE A 168 5.64 4.32 -7.92
C ILE A 168 6.92 5.10 -8.20
N GLY A 169 7.09 6.24 -7.55
CA GLY A 169 8.24 7.09 -7.80
C GLY A 169 8.23 8.37 -6.97
N LYS A 170 9.19 9.26 -7.23
CA LYS A 170 9.22 10.58 -6.59
C LYS A 170 7.94 11.35 -6.86
N HIS A 171 7.54 12.22 -5.93
CA HIS A 171 6.37 13.07 -6.10
C HIS A 171 6.39 13.78 -7.47
N LEU A 172 5.31 13.61 -8.23
CA LEU A 172 5.18 14.20 -9.56
C LEU A 172 5.09 15.73 -9.45
N PRO A 173 5.67 16.48 -10.40
CA PRO A 173 5.62 17.95 -10.34
C PRO A 173 4.19 18.50 -10.30
N LEU A 174 4.05 19.63 -9.61
CA LEU A 174 2.80 20.38 -9.43
C LEU A 174 2.77 21.68 -10.26
N GLN A 175 3.87 22.04 -10.92
CA GLN A 175 4.02 23.23 -11.76
C GLN A 175 4.83 22.89 -13.02
#